data_AF-R7RWC9-F1
#
_entry.id   AF-R7RWC9-F1
#
_cell.length_a   1.000
_cell.length_b   1.000
_cell.length_c   1.000
_cell.angle_alpha   90.00
_cell.angle_beta   90.00
_cell.angle_gamma   90.00
#
_symmetry.space_group_name_H-M   'P 1'
#
loop_
_entity.id
_entity.type
_entity.pdbx_description
1 polymer ?
#
loop_
_entity_poly.entity_id
_entity_poly.type
_entity_poly.pdbx_seq_one_letter_code
_entity_poly.pdbx_strand_id
1 'polypeptide(L)' 'LIYLPPYSPDMNPIEQAFSSIKAWLRRHEDEATRPEVRPWLIQRAIFSVTEDDAAGWIRNCGYS' A
#
# COMPACT_ATOMS: atom_id res chain seq x y z
N LEU A 1 -1.85 -16.98 13.63
CA LEU A 1 -3.05 -16.37 13.01
C LEU A 1 -3.66 -15.42 14.03
N ILE A 2 -3.85 -14.15 13.67
CA ILE A 2 -4.57 -13.17 14.49
C ILE A 2 -5.99 -13.09 13.92
N TYR A 3 -7.00 -13.28 14.76
CA TYR A 3 -8.40 -13.19 14.35
C TYR A 3 -8.86 -11.72 14.43
N LEU A 4 -9.35 -11.20 13.31
CA LEU A 4 -9.91 -9.85 13.24
C LEU A 4 -11.44 -9.91 13.40
N PRO A 5 -12.05 -8.99 14.16
CA PRO A 5 -13.49 -8.83 14.13
C PRO A 5 -13.95 -8.48 12.70
N PRO A 6 -15.17 -8.90 12.29
CA PRO A 6 -15.74 -8.50 11.01
C PRO A 6 -15.71 -6.98 10.82
N TYR A 7 -15.49 -6.53 9.59
CA TYR A 7 -15.48 -5.11 9.20
C TYR A 7 -14.54 -4.23 10.03
N SER A 8 -13.38 -4.75 10.44
CA SER A 8 -12.33 -4.00 11.15
C SER A 8 -11.14 -3.65 10.23
N PRO A 9 -11.33 -2.85 9.17
CA PRO A 9 -10.24 -2.49 8.26
C PRO A 9 -9.13 -1.70 8.97
N ASP A 10 -9.48 -0.94 10.02
CA ASP A 10 -8.52 -0.18 10.83
C ASP A 10 -7.52 -1.08 11.57
N MET A 11 -7.85 -2.35 11.75
CA MET A 11 -6.99 -3.36 12.39
C MET A 11 -6.17 -4.17 11.37
N ASN A 12 -6.25 -3.86 10.08
CA ASN A 12 -5.54 -4.60 9.04
C ASN A 12 -4.50 -3.72 8.31
N PRO A 13 -3.19 -3.90 8.57
CA PRO A 13 -2.15 -3.02 8.04
C PRO A 13 -2.05 -3.01 6.51
N ILE A 14 -2.56 -4.04 5.82
CA ILE A 14 -2.57 -4.08 4.35
C ILE A 14 -3.45 -2.99 3.75
N GLU A 15 -4.46 -2.47 4.48
CA GLU A 15 -5.29 -1.37 4.02
C GLU A 15 -4.47 -0.09 3.85
N GLN A 16 -3.57 0.19 4.80
CA GLN A 16 -2.64 1.33 4.72
C GLN A 16 -1.64 1.14 3.58
N ALA A 17 -1.11 -0.07 3.40
CA ALA A 17 -0.23 -0.39 2.28
C ALA A 17 -0.92 -0.16 0.91
N PHE A 18 -2.13 -0.66 0.73
CA PHE A 18 -2.90 -0.42 -0.49
C PHE A 18 -3.25 1.05 -0.69
N SER A 19 -3.55 1.78 0.39
CA SER A 19 -3.78 3.23 0.33
C SER A 19 -2.54 3.96 -0.19
N SER A 20 -1.36 3.64 0.34
CA SER A 20 -0.07 4.21 -0.09
C SER A 20 0.24 3.89 -1.56
N ILE A 21 0.11 2.63 -1.98
CA ILE A 21 0.33 2.19 -3.36
C ILE A 21 -0.62 2.92 -4.32
N LYS A 22 -1.91 3.01 -3.99
CA LYS A 22 -2.89 3.75 -4.81
C LYS A 22 -2.54 5.24 -4.88
N ALA A 23 -2.11 5.85 -3.78
CA ALA A 23 -1.69 7.25 -3.76
C ALA A 23 -0.44 7.47 -4.63
N TRP A 24 0.52 6.55 -4.59
CA TRP A 24 1.68 6.58 -5.47
C TRP A 24 1.27 6.50 -6.94
N LEU A 25 0.39 5.55 -7.31
CA LEU A 25 -0.08 5.40 -8.69
C LEU A 25 -0.80 6.64 -9.20
N ARG A 26 -1.66 7.27 -8.39
CA ARG A 26 -2.35 8.52 -8.73
C ARG A 26 -1.37 9.68 -9.00
N ARG A 27 -0.25 9.73 -8.26
CA ARG A 27 0.80 10.75 -8.48
C ARG A 27 1.59 10.54 -9.77
N HIS A 28 1.55 9.34 -10.35
CA HIS A 28 2.28 8.98 -11.58
C HIS A 28 1.31 8.54 -12.69
N GLU A 29 0.06 9.00 -12.64
CA GLU A 29 -0.97 8.58 -13.59
C GLU A 29 -0.70 9.05 -15.02
N ASP A 30 0.06 10.14 -15.17
CA ASP A 30 0.54 10.67 -16.45
C ASP A 30 1.46 9.67 -17.16
N GLU A 31 2.31 8.96 -16.42
CA GLU A 31 3.18 7.89 -16.96
C GLU A 31 2.36 6.72 -17.53
N ALA A 32 1.15 6.48 -17.02
CA ALA A 32 0.28 5.39 -17.47
C ALA A 32 -0.30 5.60 -18.87
N THR A 33 -0.19 6.81 -19.43
CA THR A 33 -0.54 7.09 -20.83
C THR A 33 0.31 6.30 -21.81
N ARG A 34 1.53 5.92 -21.40
CA ARG A 34 2.52 5.15 -22.18
C ARG A 34 2.35 3.64 -21.94
N PRO A 35 1.82 2.86 -22.92
CA PRO A 35 1.51 1.45 -22.72
C PRO A 35 2.70 0.59 -22.27
N GLU A 36 3.91 0.94 -22.71
CA GLU A 36 5.15 0.25 -22.37
C GLU A 36 5.57 0.40 -20.90
N VAL A 37 5.08 1.44 -20.22
CA VAL A 37 5.43 1.75 -18.83
C VAL A 37 4.43 1.11 -17.85
N ARG A 38 3.18 0.86 -18.26
CA ARG A 38 2.10 0.35 -17.41
C ARG A 38 2.46 -0.91 -16.59
N PRO A 39 3.13 -1.94 -17.15
CA PRO A 39 3.50 -3.12 -16.37
C PRO A 39 4.45 -2.81 -15.21
N TRP A 40 5.29 -1.78 -15.38
CA TRP A 40 6.32 -1.38 -14.43
C TRP A 40 5.82 -0.40 -13.37
N LEU A 41 4.73 0.34 -13.63
CA LEU A 41 4.17 1.28 -12.67
C LEU A 41 3.68 0.58 -11.39
N ILE A 42 3.03 -0.57 -11.54
CA ILE A 42 2.57 -1.36 -10.38
C ILE A 42 3.78 -1.84 -9.56
N GLN A 43 4.84 -2.33 -10.22
CA GLN A 43 6.06 -2.75 -9.53
C GLN A 43 6.73 -1.59 -8.80
N ARG A 44 6.89 -0.44 -9.46
CA ARG A 44 7.44 0.78 -8.84
C ARG A 44 6.62 1.24 -7.64
N ALA A 45 5.29 1.19 -7.75
CA ALA A 45 4.40 1.53 -6.63
C ALA A 45 4.57 0.59 -5.45
N ILE A 46 4.68 -0.73 -5.70
CA ILE A 46 4.95 -1.73 -4.65
C ILE A 46 6.31 -1.46 -4.00
N PHE A 47 7.35 -1.23 -4.80
CA PHE A 47 8.70 -0.93 -4.30
C PHE A 47 8.84 0.44 -3.62
N SER A 48 7.82 1.30 -3.71
CA SER A 48 7.81 2.56 -2.97
C SER A 48 7.47 2.40 -1.49
N VAL A 49 6.94 1.23 -1.09
CA VAL A 49 6.66 0.90 0.30
C VAL A 49 7.96 0.48 0.99
N THR A 50 8.32 1.17 2.05
CA THR A 50 9.52 0.87 2.83
C THR A 50 9.24 -0.04 4.03
N GLU A 51 10.29 -0.58 4.63
CA GLU A 51 10.20 -1.34 5.89
C GLU A 51 9.68 -0.45 7.05
N ASP A 52 10.09 0.82 7.09
CA ASP A 52 9.63 1.80 8.08
C ASP A 52 8.14 2.09 7.94
N ASP A 53 7.64 2.22 6.70
CA ASP A 53 6.20 2.37 6.43
C ASP A 53 5.43 1.15 6.98
N ALA A 54 5.90 -0.06 6.66
CA ALA A 54 5.26 -1.29 7.10
C ALA A 54 5.23 -1.41 8.64
N ALA A 55 6.36 -1.13 9.30
CA ALA A 55 6.46 -1.12 10.75
C ALA A 55 5.54 -0.06 11.38
N GLY A 56 5.44 1.12 10.77
CA GLY A 56 4.53 2.19 11.17
C GLY A 56 3.07 1.78 11.08
N TRP A 57 2.66 1.13 9.99
CA TRP A 57 1.27 0.70 9.78
C TRP A 57 0.84 -0.42 10.72
N ILE A 58 1.72 -1.39 10.97
CA ILE A 58 1.51 -2.46 11.95
C ILE A 58 1.24 -1.85 13.34
N ARG A 59 2.05 -0.87 13.73
CA ARG A 59 1.89 -0.14 14.99
C ARG A 59 0.62 0.69 15.03
N ASN A 60 0.26 1.35 13.93
CA ASN A 60 -0.97 2.13 13.82
C ASN A 60 -2.23 1.26 13.97
N CYS A 61 -2.16 -0.01 13.58
CA CYS A 61 -3.23 -1.00 13.83
C CYS A 61 -3.24 -1.56 15.27
N GLY A 62 -2.36 -1.09 16.16
CA GLY A 62 -2.31 -1.50 17.57
C GLY A 62 -1.45 -2.73 17.85
N TYR A 63 -0.62 -3.17 16.91
CA TYR A 63 0.29 -4.31 17.09
C TYR A 63 1.71 -3.87 17.48
N SER A 64 2.44 -4.74 18.18
CA SER A 64 3.83 -4.53 18.63
C SER A 64 4.76 -5.59 18.10
#